data_AF-A0A645GL53-F1
#
_entry.id   AF-A0A645GL53-F1
#
_cell.length_a   1.000
_cell.length_b   1.000
_cell.length_c   1.000
_cell.angle_alpha   90.00
_cell.angle_beta   90.00
_cell.angle_gamma   90.00
#
_symmetry.space_group_name_H-M   'P 1'
#
loop_
_entity.id
_entity.type
_entity.pdbx_description
1 polymer ?
#
loop_
_entity_poly.entity_id
_entity_poly.type
_entity_poly.pdbx_seq_one_letter_code
_entity_poly.pdbx_strand_id
1 'polypeptide(L)'
;MRKSNKKDGTTDILDTLAKTPMWMRKIIVALLRSLDEHGNMPKDLANEDPYNSTVFISNLGSIKLNAGYHHLSNWSTNSVFVVVGEKHMQPFYDADGTVTVKPALNLGLTLDERIADGYYYSKTVRLLKKFFAEPELLDIPSKEELTIEY
;
A
#
# COMPACT_ATOMS: atom_id res chain seq x y z
N MET A 1 -24.47 -0.04 14.61
CA MET A 1 -24.56 1.05 15.61
C MET A 1 -23.27 1.87 15.58
N ARG A 2 -23.28 3.07 15.01
CA ARG A 2 -22.13 3.99 15.05
C ARG A 2 -22.20 4.74 16.39
N LYS A 3 -21.48 4.24 17.40
CA LYS A 3 -21.37 4.90 18.70
C LYS A 3 -20.40 6.08 18.59
N SER A 4 -20.84 7.21 19.12
CA SER A 4 -20.04 8.34 19.61
C SER A 4 -19.40 9.27 18.57
N ASN A 5 -19.93 10.50 18.60
CA ASN A 5 -19.38 11.73 18.07
C ASN A 5 -18.08 12.12 18.81
N LYS A 6 -17.02 11.31 18.68
CA LYS A 6 -15.67 11.69 19.10
C LYS A 6 -15.03 12.37 17.89
N LYS A 7 -14.77 13.67 17.97
CA LYS A 7 -13.84 14.32 17.02
C LYS A 7 -12.52 13.55 17.09
N ASP A 8 -12.07 13.01 15.96
CA ASP A 8 -10.75 12.39 15.88
C ASP A 8 -9.69 13.44 16.22
N GLY A 9 -8.79 13.13 17.15
CA GLY A 9 -7.73 14.06 17.57
C GLY A 9 -6.90 14.58 16.38
N THR A 10 -6.71 13.74 15.37
CA THR A 10 -6.06 14.07 14.09
C THR A 10 -6.77 15.21 13.35
N THR A 11 -8.11 15.30 13.39
CA THR A 11 -8.85 16.39 12.72
C THR A 11 -8.62 17.74 13.42
N ASP A 12 -8.62 17.75 14.76
CA ASP A 12 -8.38 18.97 15.53
C ASP A 12 -6.90 19.45 15.43
N ILE A 13 -5.94 18.53 15.30
CA ILE A 13 -4.52 18.85 15.03
C ILE A 13 -4.36 19.47 13.63
N LEU A 14 -4.99 18.88 12.62
CA LEU A 14 -4.94 19.39 11.25
C LEU A 14 -5.58 20.78 11.14
N ASP A 15 -6.70 21.02 11.82
CA ASP A 15 -7.37 22.33 11.87
C ASP A 15 -6.51 23.39 12.58
N THR A 16 -5.80 23.00 13.64
CA THR A 16 -4.90 23.90 14.38
C THR A 16 -3.66 24.25 13.56
N LEU A 17 -3.10 23.26 12.86
CA LEU A 17 -1.99 23.47 11.94
C LEU A 17 -2.42 24.36 10.77
N ALA A 18 -3.62 24.18 10.22
CA ALA A 18 -4.13 24.98 9.11
C ALA A 18 -4.29 26.47 9.47
N LYS A 19 -4.66 26.79 10.71
CA LYS A 19 -4.81 28.17 11.23
C LYS A 19 -3.47 28.86 11.51
N THR A 20 -2.36 28.12 11.48
CA THR A 20 -1.01 28.64 11.76
C THR A 20 -0.49 29.50 10.59
N PRO A 21 0.18 30.65 10.85
CA PRO A 21 0.80 31.46 9.80
C PRO A 21 1.71 30.64 8.87
N MET A 22 1.72 30.97 7.58
CA MET A 22 2.41 30.17 6.55
C MET A 22 3.92 30.03 6.80
N TRP A 23 4.57 31.07 7.33
CA TRP A 23 5.99 31.02 7.67
C TRP A 23 6.29 30.02 8.79
N MET A 24 5.42 29.95 9.80
CA MET A 24 5.57 29.01 10.92
C MET A 24 5.31 27.57 10.48
N ARG A 25 4.30 27.33 9.61
CA ARG A 25 4.07 26.01 8.99
C ARG A 25 5.29 25.52 8.22
N LYS A 26 5.94 26.39 7.43
CA LYS A 26 7.16 26.02 6.68
C LYS A 26 8.28 25.57 7.61
N ILE A 27 8.48 26.26 8.74
CA ILE A 27 9.50 25.88 9.73
C ILE A 27 9.17 24.52 10.35
N ILE A 28 7.91 24.30 10.76
CA ILE A 28 7.47 23.03 11.35
C ILE A 28 7.69 21.88 10.35
N VAL A 29 7.24 22.02 9.10
CA VAL A 29 7.41 20.98 8.08
C VAL A 29 8.88 20.74 7.77
N ALA A 30 9.71 21.79 7.68
CA ALA A 30 11.14 21.64 7.46
C ALA A 30 11.84 20.90 8.61
N LEU A 31 11.47 21.20 9.85
CA LEU A 31 11.96 20.49 11.02
C LEU A 31 11.56 19.01 10.98
N LEU A 32 10.28 18.71 10.69
CA LEU A 32 9.80 17.34 10.60
C LEU A 32 10.48 16.57 9.46
N ARG A 33 10.70 17.18 8.29
CA ARG A 33 11.48 16.57 7.19
C ARG A 33 12.90 16.21 7.66
N SER A 34 13.56 17.14 8.35
CA SER A 34 14.91 16.90 8.87
C SER A 34 14.92 15.78 9.90
N LEU A 35 13.92 15.71 10.78
CA LEU A 35 13.79 14.61 11.75
C LEU A 35 13.55 13.26 11.07
N ASP A 36 12.67 13.21 10.07
CA ASP A 36 12.38 12.01 9.29
C ASP A 36 13.63 11.50 8.55
N GLU A 37 14.37 12.38 7.87
CA GLU A 37 15.62 12.04 7.17
C GLU A 37 16.72 11.47 8.10
N HIS A 38 16.73 11.89 9.37
CA HIS A 38 17.68 11.39 10.38
C HIS A 38 17.12 10.23 11.22
N GLY A 39 15.92 9.73 10.92
CA GLY A 39 15.27 8.65 11.67
C GLY A 39 14.82 9.04 13.09
N ASN A 40 14.73 10.34 13.38
CA ASN A 40 14.38 10.92 14.67
C ASN A 40 12.92 11.42 14.73
N MET A 41 12.06 10.88 13.86
CA MET A 41 10.64 11.25 13.84
C MET A 41 9.98 10.90 15.18
N PRO A 42 9.20 11.81 15.80
CA PRO A 42 8.48 11.50 17.04
C PRO A 42 7.58 10.29 16.86
N LYS A 43 7.69 9.30 17.76
CA LYS A 43 7.01 8.00 17.62
C LYS A 43 5.49 8.13 17.47
N ASP A 44 4.87 9.04 18.21
CA ASP A 44 3.42 9.24 18.15
C ASP A 44 2.99 9.73 16.76
N LEU A 45 3.74 10.68 16.18
CA LEU A 45 3.47 11.18 14.83
C LEU A 45 3.78 10.13 13.76
N ALA A 46 4.87 9.39 13.95
CA ALA A 46 5.30 8.33 13.05
C ALA A 46 4.28 7.16 13.02
N ASN A 47 3.61 6.87 14.14
CA ASN A 47 2.59 5.83 14.22
C ASN A 47 1.27 6.23 13.56
N GLU A 48 0.94 7.53 13.55
CA GLU A 48 -0.26 8.04 12.87
C GLU A 48 -0.05 8.29 11.37
N ASP A 49 1.21 8.34 10.91
CA ASP A 49 1.53 8.60 9.52
C ASP A 49 1.40 7.32 8.66
N PRO A 50 0.47 7.26 7.70
CA PRO A 50 0.33 6.12 6.80
C PRO A 50 1.59 5.84 5.96
N TYR A 51 2.39 6.86 5.65
CA TYR A 51 3.61 6.72 4.86
C TYR A 51 4.81 6.22 5.68
N ASN A 52 4.70 6.20 7.02
CA ASN A 52 5.68 5.55 7.87
C ASN A 52 5.39 4.04 8.00
N SER A 53 5.46 3.36 6.87
CA SER A 53 5.22 1.92 6.75
C SER A 53 6.08 1.37 5.63
N THR A 54 6.51 0.10 5.71
CA THR A 54 7.26 -0.53 4.61
C THR A 54 6.34 -0.78 3.40
N VAL A 55 5.11 -1.23 3.69
CA VAL A 55 4.09 -1.58 2.69
C VAL A 55 2.79 -0.88 3.05
N PHE A 56 2.26 -0.10 2.12
CA PHE A 56 0.96 0.55 2.27
C PHE A 56 -0.06 -0.06 1.32
N ILE A 57 -1.21 -0.46 1.86
CA ILE A 57 -2.30 -1.10 1.10
C ILE A 57 -3.55 -0.23 1.16
N SER A 58 -3.98 0.27 0.00
CA SER A 58 -5.20 1.05 -0.16
C SER A 58 -6.30 0.22 -0.81
N ASN A 59 -7.38 -0.05 -0.08
CA ASN A 59 -8.55 -0.77 -0.61
C ASN A 59 -9.58 0.19 -1.22
N LEU A 60 -9.31 0.60 -2.47
CA LEU A 60 -10.23 1.39 -3.27
C LEU A 60 -11.49 0.61 -3.69
N GLY A 61 -11.40 -0.72 -3.75
CA GLY A 61 -12.55 -1.59 -4.00
C GLY A 61 -13.68 -1.44 -2.96
N SER A 62 -13.34 -1.10 -1.72
CA SER A 62 -14.34 -0.85 -0.67
C SER A 62 -15.31 0.31 -0.99
N ILE A 63 -14.88 1.23 -1.84
CA ILE A 63 -15.66 2.38 -2.32
C ILE A 63 -15.96 2.31 -3.83
N LYS A 64 -15.89 1.10 -4.41
CA LYS A 64 -16.19 0.82 -5.83
C LYS A 64 -15.32 1.60 -6.82
N LEU A 65 -14.04 1.75 -6.49
CA LEU A 65 -13.05 2.35 -7.37
C LEU A 65 -12.11 1.29 -7.93
N ASN A 66 -11.62 1.52 -9.15
CA ASN A 66 -10.66 0.67 -9.82
C ASN A 66 -9.25 0.81 -9.23
N ALA A 67 -8.41 -0.20 -9.44
CA ALA A 67 -7.00 -0.14 -9.05
C ALA A 67 -6.23 0.82 -9.97
N GLY A 68 -5.90 2.00 -9.44
CA GLY A 68 -4.95 2.92 -10.06
C GLY A 68 -3.53 2.70 -9.54
N TYR A 69 -2.56 3.39 -10.15
CA TYR A 69 -1.22 3.52 -9.59
C TYR A 69 -1.16 4.74 -8.66
N HIS A 70 -0.46 4.61 -7.54
CA HIS A 70 -0.19 5.72 -6.64
C HIS A 70 1.31 5.88 -6.51
N HIS A 71 1.81 7.11 -6.68
CA HIS A 71 3.23 7.40 -6.55
C HIS A 71 3.74 7.06 -5.15
N LEU A 72 5.02 6.71 -5.06
CA LEU A 72 5.71 6.65 -3.78
C LEU A 72 5.90 8.05 -3.23
N SER A 73 5.67 8.19 -1.93
CA SER A 73 5.96 9.43 -1.24
C SER A 73 7.45 9.49 -0.91
N ASN A 74 8.12 10.60 -1.19
CA ASN A 74 9.51 10.85 -0.76
C ASN A 74 9.57 11.29 0.72
N TRP A 75 8.68 10.74 1.53
CA TRP A 75 8.49 11.08 2.92
C TRP A 75 8.31 9.77 3.68
N SER A 76 9.07 9.63 4.76
CA SER A 76 9.14 8.44 5.56
C SER A 76 9.59 7.18 4.79
N THR A 77 9.19 6.00 5.26
CA THR A 77 9.82 4.71 4.90
C THR A 77 9.07 3.88 3.86
N ASN A 78 8.04 4.44 3.23
CA ASN A 78 7.22 3.74 2.23
C ASN A 78 8.00 3.36 0.97
N SER A 79 8.15 2.06 0.75
CA SER A 79 8.85 1.49 -0.41
C SER A 79 7.93 0.66 -1.33
N VAL A 80 6.75 0.30 -0.85
CA VAL A 80 5.78 -0.53 -1.59
C VAL A 80 4.38 0.05 -1.39
N PHE A 81 3.76 0.47 -2.48
CA PHE A 81 2.38 0.93 -2.48
C PHE A 81 1.50 -0.02 -3.29
N VAL A 82 0.48 -0.56 -2.65
CA VAL A 82 -0.49 -1.49 -3.22
C VAL A 82 -1.88 -0.84 -3.25
N VAL A 83 -2.49 -0.81 -4.42
CA VAL A 83 -3.87 -0.36 -4.60
C VAL A 83 -4.73 -1.55 -4.99
N VAL A 84 -5.72 -1.87 -4.16
CA VAL A 84 -6.69 -2.94 -4.41
C VAL A 84 -7.96 -2.33 -4.98
N GLY A 85 -8.31 -2.71 -6.21
CA GLY A 85 -9.51 -2.24 -6.90
C GLY A 85 -10.77 -3.03 -6.53
N GLU A 86 -11.89 -2.64 -7.13
CA GLU A 86 -13.15 -3.38 -7.01
C GLU A 86 -13.05 -4.78 -7.66
N LYS A 87 -13.58 -5.77 -6.95
CA LYS A 87 -13.74 -7.13 -7.47
C LYS A 87 -14.83 -7.13 -8.55
N HIS A 88 -14.51 -7.64 -9.73
CA HIS A 88 -15.42 -7.63 -10.87
C HIS A 88 -15.34 -8.95 -11.63
N MET A 89 -16.31 -9.23 -12.50
CA MET A 89 -16.28 -10.41 -13.36
C MET A 89 -15.49 -10.09 -14.63
N GLN A 90 -14.51 -10.94 -14.97
CA GLN A 90 -13.67 -10.76 -16.14
C GLN A 90 -13.59 -12.07 -16.93
N PRO A 91 -13.70 -12.03 -18.28
CA PRO A 91 -13.42 -13.18 -19.11
C PRO A 91 -11.92 -13.48 -19.14
N PHE A 92 -11.56 -14.74 -18.89
CA PHE A 92 -10.22 -15.28 -19.07
C PHE A 92 -10.23 -16.20 -20.28
N TYR A 93 -9.21 -16.07 -21.12
CA TYR A 93 -9.04 -16.84 -22.34
C TYR A 93 -7.99 -17.91 -22.09
N ASP A 94 -8.40 -19.16 -22.18
CA ASP A 94 -7.53 -20.31 -22.06
C ASP A 94 -6.86 -20.61 -23.43
N ALA A 95 -5.74 -21.32 -23.43
CA ALA A 95 -4.93 -21.55 -24.64
C ALA A 95 -5.65 -22.39 -25.72
N ASP A 96 -6.68 -23.13 -25.33
CA ASP A 96 -7.57 -23.92 -26.18
C ASP A 96 -8.69 -23.09 -26.83
N GLY A 97 -8.77 -21.79 -26.52
CA GLY A 97 -9.81 -20.88 -27.00
C GLY A 97 -11.08 -20.87 -26.16
N THR A 98 -11.12 -21.60 -25.04
CA THR A 98 -12.23 -21.56 -24.10
C THR A 98 -12.24 -20.22 -23.36
N VAL A 99 -13.44 -19.66 -23.15
CA VAL A 99 -13.62 -18.42 -22.37
C VAL A 99 -14.30 -18.76 -21.05
N THR A 100 -13.63 -18.47 -19.94
CA THR A 100 -14.19 -18.66 -18.60
C THR A 100 -14.33 -17.31 -17.90
N VAL A 101 -15.56 -16.97 -17.49
CA VAL A 101 -15.80 -15.74 -16.71
C VAL A 101 -15.58 -16.06 -15.24
N LYS A 102 -14.58 -15.40 -14.64
CA LYS A 102 -14.20 -15.61 -13.24
C LYS A 102 -14.18 -14.27 -12.50
N PRO A 103 -14.40 -14.26 -11.18
CA PRO A 103 -14.16 -13.07 -10.38
C PRO A 103 -12.67 -12.71 -10.42
N ALA A 104 -12.36 -11.48 -10.81
CA ALA A 104 -11.02 -10.92 -10.89
C ALA A 104 -10.86 -9.75 -9.93
N LEU A 105 -9.61 -9.52 -9.51
CA LEU A 105 -9.22 -8.40 -8.66
C LEU A 105 -8.02 -7.72 -9.31
N ASN A 106 -8.16 -6.43 -9.64
CA ASN A 106 -7.06 -5.64 -10.16
C ASN A 106 -6.21 -5.11 -9.01
N LEU A 107 -4.89 -5.19 -9.16
CA LEU A 107 -3.90 -4.68 -8.21
C LEU A 107 -2.98 -3.68 -8.93
N GLY A 108 -2.88 -2.47 -8.40
CA GLY A 108 -1.88 -1.48 -8.79
C GLY A 108 -0.70 -1.56 -7.83
N LEU A 109 0.49 -1.88 -8.34
CA LEU A 109 1.71 -1.96 -7.55
C LEU A 109 2.66 -0.85 -7.99
N THR A 110 3.14 -0.05 -7.03
CA THR A 110 4.22 0.92 -7.23
C THR A 110 5.34 0.57 -6.27
N LEU A 111 6.53 0.31 -6.81
CA LEU A 111 7.65 -0.29 -6.10
C LEU A 111 8.88 0.62 -6.19
N ASP A 112 9.62 0.72 -5.10
CA ASP A 112 10.79 1.58 -5.01
C ASP A 112 12.00 0.93 -5.69
N GLU A 113 12.44 1.50 -6.80
CA GLU A 113 13.60 0.98 -7.55
C GLU A 113 14.93 1.12 -6.78
N ARG A 114 14.97 1.93 -5.72
CA ARG A 114 16.17 2.12 -4.90
C ARG A 114 16.50 0.90 -4.04
N ILE A 115 15.50 0.07 -3.72
CA ILE A 115 15.69 -1.12 -2.88
C ILE A 115 15.84 -2.41 -3.68
N ALA A 116 15.29 -2.46 -4.90
CA ALA A 116 15.37 -3.61 -5.80
C ALA A 116 15.02 -3.20 -7.23
N ASP A 117 15.46 -4.00 -8.20
CA ASP A 117 15.19 -3.77 -9.62
C ASP A 117 14.04 -4.63 -10.16
N GLY A 118 13.75 -4.46 -11.45
CA GLY A 118 12.71 -5.25 -12.13
C GLY A 118 12.98 -6.76 -12.15
N TYR A 119 14.22 -7.22 -12.05
CA TYR A 119 14.53 -8.65 -12.01
C TYR A 119 14.01 -9.28 -10.72
N TYR A 120 14.31 -8.68 -9.57
CA TYR A 120 13.77 -9.14 -8.29
C TYR A 120 12.25 -8.98 -8.22
N TYR A 121 11.73 -7.81 -8.60
CA TYR A 121 10.30 -7.56 -8.53
C TYR A 121 9.47 -8.46 -9.45
N SER A 122 9.97 -8.80 -10.64
CA SER A 122 9.26 -9.71 -11.54
C SER A 122 9.03 -11.09 -10.92
N LYS A 123 10.02 -11.62 -10.19
CA LYS A 123 9.90 -12.90 -9.48
C LYS A 123 8.92 -12.79 -8.31
N THR A 124 9.02 -11.73 -7.52
CA THR A 124 8.11 -11.49 -6.38
C THR A 124 6.66 -11.34 -6.83
N VAL A 125 6.39 -10.60 -7.91
CA VAL A 125 5.03 -10.41 -8.44
C VAL A 125 4.46 -11.72 -9.00
N ARG A 126 5.29 -12.55 -9.66
CA ARG A 126 4.87 -13.90 -10.10
C ARG A 126 4.52 -14.80 -8.93
N LEU A 127 5.34 -14.80 -7.90
CA LEU A 127 5.08 -15.54 -6.66
C LEU A 127 3.78 -15.08 -5.98
N LEU A 128 3.60 -13.77 -5.85
CA LEU A 128 2.38 -13.18 -5.30
C LEU A 128 1.14 -13.59 -6.10
N LYS A 129 1.22 -13.55 -7.43
CA LYS A 129 0.14 -14.01 -8.32
C LYS A 129 -0.16 -15.50 -8.11
N LYS A 130 0.86 -16.34 -7.91
CA LYS A 130 0.68 -17.77 -7.62
C LYS A 130 -0.05 -17.98 -6.30
N PHE A 131 0.33 -17.30 -5.23
CA PHE A 131 -0.37 -17.38 -3.95
C PHE A 131 -1.83 -16.92 -4.03
N PHE A 132 -2.14 -15.93 -4.88
CA PHE A 132 -3.54 -15.54 -5.09
C PHE A 132 -4.35 -16.54 -5.93
N ALA A 133 -3.71 -17.24 -6.86
CA ALA A 133 -4.35 -18.26 -7.69
C ALA A 133 -4.53 -19.59 -6.93
N GLU A 134 -3.56 -19.94 -6.07
CA GLU A 134 -3.46 -21.18 -5.33
C GLU A 134 -3.25 -20.87 -3.83
N PRO A 135 -4.29 -20.43 -3.10
CA PRO A 135 -4.16 -20.02 -1.71
C PRO A 135 -3.75 -21.17 -0.77
N GLU A 136 -3.97 -22.42 -1.15
CA GLU A 136 -3.54 -23.62 -0.41
C GLU A 136 -2.01 -23.67 -0.18
N LEU A 137 -1.23 -22.98 -1.04
CA LEU A 137 0.22 -22.85 -0.84
C LEU A 137 0.58 -22.06 0.42
N LEU A 138 -0.34 -21.25 0.96
CA LEU A 138 -0.14 -20.50 2.20
C LEU A 138 -0.35 -21.38 3.45
N ASP A 139 -0.95 -22.57 3.30
CA ASP A 139 -1.11 -23.53 4.41
C ASP A 139 0.18 -24.30 4.70
N ILE A 140 1.14 -24.27 3.77
CA ILE A 140 2.46 -24.90 3.94
C ILE A 140 3.25 -24.09 5.00
N PRO A 141 3.80 -24.73 6.04
CA PRO A 141 4.58 -24.03 7.05
C PRO A 141 5.77 -23.28 6.45
N SER A 142 5.96 -22.02 6.86
CA SER A 142 6.98 -21.12 6.28
C SER A 142 8.43 -21.58 6.43
N LYS A 143 8.69 -22.66 7.19
CA LYS A 143 10.02 -23.25 7.38
C LYS A 143 10.37 -24.26 6.28
N GLU A 144 9.40 -24.70 5.49
CA GLU A 144 9.60 -25.63 4.39
C GLU A 144 9.88 -24.86 3.10
N GLU A 145 10.85 -25.32 2.32
CA GLU A 145 11.25 -24.65 1.09
C GLU A 145 10.18 -24.85 0.01
N LEU A 146 9.56 -23.76 -0.42
CA LEU A 146 8.60 -23.79 -1.51
C LEU A 146 9.35 -23.90 -2.84
N THR A 147 9.39 -25.11 -3.41
CA THR A 147 9.89 -25.31 -4.78
C THR A 147 8.81 -24.87 -5.76
N ILE A 148 8.87 -23.60 -6.18
CA ILE A 148 7.88 -22.99 -7.07
C ILE A 148 8.49 -22.81 -8.45
N GLU A 149 8.02 -23.62 -9.41
CA GLU A 149 8.17 -23.29 -10.83
C GLU A 149 7.12 -22.23 -11.21
N TYR A 150 7.58 -21.23 -11.96
CA TYR A 150 6.82 -20.06 -12.42
C TYR A 150 6.66 -20.06 -13.94
#